data_AF-A0A178VBY3-F1
#
_entry.id   AF-A0A178VBY3-F1
#
_cell.length_a   1.000
_cell.length_b   1.000
_cell.length_c   1.000
_cell.angle_alpha   90.00
_cell.angle_beta   90.00
_cell.angle_gamma   90.00
#
_symmetry.space_group_name_H-M   'P 1'
#
loop_
_entity.id
_entity.type
_entity.pdbx_description
1 polymer ?
#
loop_
_entity_poly.entity_id
_entity_poly.type
_entity_poly.pdbx_seq_one_letter_code
_entity_poly.pdbx_strand_id
1 'polypeptide(L)'
;MINKMSLTLSRTSSIVMLIAYIAYLIFQLWTHRQLFEAQQDDDDAYDDEVSVEETPVIGFWSGFAWLVGMTIVIALLSEYVVDTIEDASDSWGLSVSFISIILLPIVGNAAEHAGAIIFAFKNKLDISLGVALGSATQISLFVVPLSVIVAWILGIKMDLNFNILETSSLALAIIITAFTLQDGTSHYMKGLVLLLCYVIIAACFFVDQIPQPNDLDVGLQPMNNLGEVFSA
;
A
#
# COMPACT_ATOMS: atom_id res chain seq x y z
N MET A 1 22.63 1.82 19.35
CA MET A 1 21.55 1.59 20.34
C MET A 1 20.15 1.80 19.74
N ILE A 2 20.00 2.76 18.81
CA ILE A 2 18.74 3.14 18.13
C ILE A 2 18.02 1.97 17.44
N ASN A 3 18.73 1.07 16.74
CA ASN A 3 18.08 -0.06 16.03
C ASN A 3 17.38 -1.10 16.92
N LYS A 4 17.81 -1.31 18.18
CA LYS A 4 17.11 -2.27 19.07
C LYS A 4 15.77 -1.72 19.57
N MET A 5 15.71 -0.41 19.79
CA MET A 5 14.50 0.26 20.23
C MET A 5 13.46 0.29 19.11
N SER A 6 13.86 0.66 17.88
CA SER A 6 12.95 0.66 16.72
C SER A 6 12.37 -0.74 16.47
N LEU A 7 13.21 -1.78 16.40
CA LEU A 7 12.77 -3.16 16.20
C LEU A 7 11.79 -3.64 17.28
N THR A 8 12.04 -3.30 18.55
CA THR A 8 11.16 -3.72 19.67
C THR A 8 9.82 -2.99 19.62
N LEU A 9 9.85 -1.70 19.27
CA LEU A 9 8.64 -0.89 19.09
C LEU A 9 7.81 -1.42 17.91
N SER A 10 8.43 -1.70 16.76
CA SER A 10 7.74 -2.21 15.57
C SER A 10 7.10 -3.57 15.82
N ARG A 11 7.77 -4.48 16.54
CA ARG A 11 7.19 -5.77 16.91
C ARG A 11 5.99 -5.62 17.84
N THR A 12 6.12 -4.77 18.87
CA THR A 12 5.01 -4.47 19.79
C THR A 12 3.83 -3.86 19.06
N SER A 13 4.08 -2.87 18.19
CA SER A 13 3.06 -2.24 17.34
C SER A 13 2.37 -3.26 16.44
N SER A 14 3.12 -4.17 15.81
CA SER A 14 2.56 -5.21 14.94
C SER A 14 1.62 -6.15 15.68
N ILE A 15 1.96 -6.55 16.91
CA ILE A 15 1.07 -7.37 17.76
C ILE A 15 -0.23 -6.62 18.05
N VAL A 16 -0.14 -5.33 18.41
CA VAL A 16 -1.33 -4.51 18.69
C VAL A 16 -2.20 -4.35 17.44
N MET A 17 -1.61 -4.12 16.27
CA MET A 17 -2.33 -4.01 14.99
C MET A 17 -3.04 -5.32 14.62
N LEU A 18 -2.40 -6.48 14.81
CA LEU A 18 -3.03 -7.78 14.57
C LEU A 18 -4.20 -8.06 15.53
N ILE A 19 -4.07 -7.69 16.81
CA ILE A 19 -5.17 -7.77 17.78
C ILE A 19 -6.32 -6.86 17.34
N ALA A 20 -6.02 -5.64 16.89
CA ALA A 20 -7.02 -4.72 16.36
C ALA A 20 -7.72 -5.30 15.11
N TYR A 21 -6.97 -5.97 14.22
CA TYR A 21 -7.55 -6.64 13.06
C TYR A 21 -8.47 -7.81 13.46
N ILE A 22 -8.10 -8.63 14.45
CA ILE A 22 -8.98 -9.70 14.97
C ILE A 22 -10.25 -9.11 15.56
N ALA A 23 -10.16 -8.02 16.32
CA ALA A 23 -11.33 -7.31 16.84
C ALA A 23 -12.20 -6.76 15.71
N TYR A 24 -11.59 -6.23 14.65
CA TYR A 24 -12.27 -5.78 13.44
C TYR A 24 -12.98 -6.94 12.71
N LEU A 25 -12.35 -8.11 12.57
CA LEU A 25 -12.99 -9.30 12.00
C LEU A 25 -14.17 -9.79 12.84
N ILE A 26 -14.05 -9.79 14.17
CA ILE A 26 -15.19 -10.11 15.06
C ILE A 26 -16.32 -9.11 14.85
N PHE A 27 -15.97 -7.82 14.70
CA PHE A 27 -16.95 -6.78 14.44
C PHE A 27 -17.71 -7.04 13.14
N GLN A 28 -16.95 -7.28 12.06
CA GLN A 28 -17.44 -7.48 10.70
C GLN A 28 -18.25 -8.78 10.54
N LEU A 29 -17.72 -9.90 11.04
CA LEU A 29 -18.30 -11.22 10.80
C LEU A 29 -19.42 -11.58 11.79
N TRP A 30 -19.42 -11.01 12.99
CA TRP A 30 -20.40 -11.37 14.02
C TRP A 30 -21.30 -10.22 14.42
N THR A 31 -20.75 -9.11 14.92
CA THR A 31 -21.60 -8.09 15.57
C THR A 31 -22.37 -7.22 14.60
N HIS A 32 -21.81 -6.93 13.43
CA HIS A 32 -22.36 -6.01 12.44
C HIS A 32 -22.46 -6.65 11.06
N ARG A 33 -22.59 -7.98 11.02
CA ARG A 33 -22.65 -8.79 9.80
C ARG A 33 -23.69 -8.26 8.79
N GLN A 34 -24.83 -7.79 9.27
CA GLN A 34 -25.91 -7.25 8.44
C GLN A 34 -25.50 -6.02 7.61
N LEU A 35 -24.57 -5.18 8.10
CA LEU A 35 -24.08 -4.03 7.35
C LEU A 35 -23.18 -4.44 6.18
N PHE A 36 -22.43 -5.54 6.34
CA PHE A 36 -21.51 -6.04 5.33
C PHE A 36 -22.17 -7.02 4.36
N GLU A 37 -23.11 -7.85 4.83
CA GLU A 37 -23.93 -8.74 3.98
C GLU A 37 -24.76 -7.92 2.97
N ALA A 38 -25.39 -6.82 3.41
CA ALA A 38 -26.17 -5.96 2.52
C ALA A 38 -25.32 -5.27 1.45
N GLN A 39 -24.03 -5.05 1.72
CA GLN A 39 -23.09 -4.49 0.75
C GLN A 39 -22.60 -5.57 -0.22
N GLN A 40 -22.40 -6.79 0.26
CA GLN A 40 -21.96 -7.93 -0.55
C GLN A 40 -23.06 -8.46 -1.49
N ASP A 41 -24.32 -8.53 -1.04
CA ASP A 41 -25.46 -8.89 -1.90
C ASP A 41 -25.63 -7.88 -3.06
N ASP A 42 -25.32 -6.62 -2.80
CA ASP A 42 -25.34 -5.52 -3.79
C ASP A 42 -24.18 -5.63 -4.80
N ASP A 43 -23.04 -6.21 -4.39
CA ASP A 43 -21.89 -6.52 -5.26
C ASP A 43 -22.20 -7.74 -6.16
N ASP A 44 -22.68 -8.83 -5.55
CA ASP A 44 -22.89 -10.13 -6.19
C ASP A 44 -24.10 -10.12 -7.14
N ALA A 45 -25.22 -9.49 -6.76
CA ALA A 45 -26.40 -9.36 -7.64
C ALA A 45 -26.11 -8.53 -8.90
N TYR A 46 -25.01 -7.79 -8.88
CA TYR A 46 -24.65 -6.83 -9.91
C TYR A 46 -23.53 -7.33 -10.82
N ASP A 47 -22.60 -8.12 -10.30
CA ASP A 47 -21.67 -8.86 -11.14
C ASP A 47 -22.44 -9.70 -12.17
N ASP A 48 -23.57 -10.30 -11.76
CA ASP A 48 -24.51 -11.08 -12.60
C ASP A 48 -25.22 -10.24 -13.71
N GLU A 49 -25.23 -8.90 -13.66
CA GLU A 49 -25.73 -8.03 -14.75
C GLU A 49 -24.64 -7.71 -15.80
N VAL A 50 -23.36 -7.98 -15.50
CA VAL A 50 -22.20 -7.66 -16.37
C VAL A 50 -21.50 -8.91 -16.86
N SER A 51 -21.48 -9.98 -16.05
CA SER A 51 -21.04 -11.30 -16.42
C SER A 51 -22.24 -12.15 -16.86
N VAL A 52 -22.01 -13.02 -17.83
CA VAL A 52 -23.01 -13.95 -18.37
C VAL A 52 -23.35 -14.96 -17.26
N GLU A 53 -24.58 -14.92 -16.72
CA GLU A 53 -25.17 -15.91 -15.77
C GLU A 53 -24.12 -16.67 -14.93
N GLU A 54 -23.72 -16.12 -13.78
CA GLU A 54 -22.86 -16.82 -12.83
C GLU A 54 -23.64 -17.88 -12.06
N THR A 55 -24.08 -18.91 -12.78
CA THR A 55 -24.21 -20.22 -12.15
C THR A 55 -22.81 -20.61 -11.63
N PRO A 56 -22.66 -21.11 -10.40
CA PRO A 56 -21.35 -21.49 -9.88
C PRO A 56 -20.76 -22.61 -10.76
N VAL A 57 -19.90 -22.21 -11.70
CA VAL A 57 -19.37 -23.10 -12.75
C VAL A 57 -18.35 -24.08 -12.18
N ILE A 58 -17.88 -23.83 -10.95
CA ILE A 58 -16.85 -24.60 -10.27
C ILE A 58 -17.37 -25.24 -8.99
N GLY A 59 -17.35 -26.59 -8.94
CA GLY A 59 -17.61 -27.32 -7.70
C GLY A 59 -16.52 -27.06 -6.65
N PHE A 60 -16.84 -27.22 -5.36
CA PHE A 60 -15.94 -26.94 -4.23
C PHE A 60 -14.51 -27.48 -4.41
N TRP A 61 -14.38 -28.74 -4.84
CA TRP A 61 -13.09 -29.39 -5.08
C TRP A 61 -12.32 -28.79 -6.26
N SER A 62 -13.02 -28.37 -7.31
CA SER A 62 -12.43 -27.66 -8.45
C SER A 62 -11.96 -26.27 -8.04
N GLY A 63 -12.74 -25.55 -7.24
CA GLY A 63 -12.36 -24.26 -6.69
C GLY A 63 -11.13 -24.35 -5.79
N PHE A 64 -11.09 -25.35 -4.89
CA PHE A 64 -9.92 -25.59 -4.04
C PHE A 64 -8.66 -25.92 -4.86
N ALA A 65 -8.79 -26.75 -5.91
CA ALA A 65 -7.68 -27.08 -6.79
C ALA A 65 -7.15 -25.84 -7.54
N TRP A 66 -8.04 -24.99 -8.07
CA TRP A 66 -7.67 -23.73 -8.71
C TRP A 66 -7.02 -22.75 -7.74
N LEU A 67 -7.55 -22.63 -6.51
CA LEU A 67 -6.97 -21.77 -5.47
C LEU A 67 -5.52 -22.15 -5.21
N VAL A 68 -5.26 -23.43 -4.89
CA VAL A 68 -3.91 -23.93 -4.62
C VAL A 68 -3.02 -23.78 -5.86
N GLY A 69 -3.53 -24.13 -7.04
CA GLY A 69 -2.79 -24.01 -8.30
C GLY A 69 -2.35 -22.58 -8.58
N MET A 70 -3.26 -21.61 -8.51
CA MET A 70 -2.94 -20.19 -8.73
C MET A 70 -2.03 -19.63 -7.63
N THR A 71 -2.21 -20.03 -6.37
CA THR A 71 -1.28 -19.62 -5.30
C THR A 71 0.15 -20.06 -5.58
N ILE A 72 0.36 -21.28 -6.08
CA ILE A 72 1.71 -21.77 -6.45
C ILE A 72 2.27 -20.97 -7.64
N VAL A 73 1.45 -20.72 -8.67
CA VAL A 73 1.87 -19.93 -9.83
C VAL A 73 2.26 -18.51 -9.41
N ILE A 74 1.43 -17.85 -8.60
CA ILE A 74 1.70 -16.50 -8.09
C ILE A 74 2.96 -16.50 -7.22
N ALA A 75 3.18 -17.51 -6.37
CA ALA A 75 4.39 -17.60 -5.56
C ALA A 75 5.65 -17.66 -6.43
N LEU A 76 5.66 -18.51 -7.48
CA LEU A 76 6.78 -18.60 -8.41
C LEU A 76 7.01 -17.29 -9.17
N LEU A 77 5.93 -16.66 -9.67
CA LEU A 77 6.04 -15.37 -10.35
C LEU A 77 6.50 -14.26 -9.41
N SER A 78 6.12 -14.28 -8.14
CA SER A 78 6.54 -13.29 -7.16
C SER A 78 8.04 -13.34 -6.88
N GLU A 79 8.64 -14.53 -6.86
CA GLU A 79 10.08 -14.71 -6.71
C GLU A 79 10.82 -14.08 -7.89
N TYR A 80 10.39 -14.38 -9.13
CA TYR A 80 10.94 -13.76 -10.33
C TYR A 80 10.79 -12.24 -10.33
N VAL A 81 9.62 -11.72 -9.93
CA VAL A 81 9.39 -10.29 -9.88
C VAL A 81 10.36 -9.64 -8.89
N VAL A 82 10.49 -10.17 -7.66
CA VAL A 82 11.39 -9.63 -6.64
C VAL A 82 12.84 -9.61 -7.11
N ASP A 83 13.32 -10.70 -7.73
CA ASP A 83 14.69 -10.78 -8.25
C ASP A 83 14.95 -9.74 -9.36
N THR A 84 13.93 -9.45 -10.18
CA THR A 84 14.07 -8.48 -11.29
C THR A 84 13.94 -7.02 -10.86
N ILE A 85 13.51 -6.71 -9.63
CA ILE A 85 13.32 -5.31 -9.20
C ILE A 85 14.64 -4.52 -9.23
N GLU A 86 15.73 -5.14 -8.75
CA GLU A 86 17.03 -4.47 -8.66
C GLU A 86 17.66 -4.31 -10.06
N ASP A 87 17.57 -5.33 -10.90
CA ASP A 87 18.00 -5.26 -12.31
C ASP A 87 17.19 -4.22 -13.11
N ALA A 88 15.88 -4.12 -12.86
CA ALA A 88 15.01 -3.13 -13.49
C ALA A 88 15.31 -1.70 -13.00
N SER A 89 15.59 -1.54 -11.71
CA SER A 89 16.05 -0.28 -11.11
C SER A 89 17.30 0.24 -11.84
N ASP A 90 18.33 -0.61 -11.97
CA ASP A 90 19.59 -0.23 -12.62
C ASP A 90 19.44 0.02 -14.13
N SER A 91 18.63 -0.81 -14.81
CA SER A 91 18.45 -0.71 -16.27
C SER A 91 17.60 0.49 -16.69
N TRP A 92 16.56 0.81 -15.92
CA TRP A 92 15.64 1.92 -16.24
C TRP A 92 16.04 3.22 -15.54
N GLY A 93 17.04 3.18 -14.65
CA GLY A 93 17.46 4.31 -13.83
C GLY A 93 16.38 4.73 -12.84
N LEU A 94 15.50 3.82 -12.42
CA LEU A 94 14.41 4.12 -11.49
C LEU A 94 14.78 3.71 -10.06
N SER A 95 14.26 4.41 -9.03
CA SER A 95 14.50 4.00 -7.65
C SER A 95 13.72 2.72 -7.31
N VAL A 96 14.34 1.83 -6.52
CA VAL A 96 13.68 0.63 -5.98
C VAL A 96 12.38 0.99 -5.23
N SER A 97 12.37 2.10 -4.49
CA SER A 97 11.18 2.64 -3.83
C SER A 97 10.08 3.04 -4.82
N PHE A 98 10.40 3.67 -5.95
CA PHE A 98 9.41 4.00 -6.98
C PHE A 98 8.79 2.74 -7.58
N ILE A 99 9.61 1.75 -7.94
CA ILE A 99 9.14 0.48 -8.49
C ILE A 99 8.22 -0.23 -7.47
N SER A 100 8.63 -0.30 -6.21
CA SER A 100 7.94 -1.07 -5.18
C SER A 100 6.67 -0.41 -4.63
N ILE A 101 6.65 0.93 -4.53
CA ILE A 101 5.55 1.68 -3.90
C ILE A 101 4.53 2.17 -4.95
N ILE A 102 4.97 2.47 -6.17
CA ILE A 102 4.10 3.00 -7.21
C ILE A 102 3.74 1.92 -8.23
N LEU A 103 4.71 1.29 -8.89
CA LEU A 103 4.43 0.38 -10.00
C LEU A 103 3.84 -0.96 -9.53
N LEU A 104 4.44 -1.58 -8.52
CA LEU A 104 4.04 -2.90 -8.06
C LEU A 104 2.57 -2.95 -7.57
N PRO A 105 2.10 -2.01 -6.74
CA PRO A 105 0.71 -2.03 -6.27
C PRO A 105 -0.31 -1.74 -7.38
N ILE A 106 0.05 -0.94 -8.40
CA ILE A 106 -0.84 -0.71 -9.55
C ILE A 106 -1.12 -2.03 -10.27
N VAL A 107 -0.08 -2.81 -10.54
CA VAL A 107 -0.21 -4.09 -11.26
C VAL A 107 -0.84 -5.15 -10.37
N GLY A 108 -0.38 -5.27 -9.12
CA GLY A 108 -0.86 -6.27 -8.16
C GLY A 108 -2.34 -6.11 -7.83
N ASN A 109 -2.83 -4.88 -7.75
CA ASN A 109 -4.21 -4.57 -7.40
C ASN A 109 -5.06 -4.15 -8.61
N ALA A 110 -4.58 -4.38 -9.85
CA ALA A 110 -5.26 -3.89 -11.05
C ALA A 110 -6.68 -4.46 -11.22
N ALA A 111 -6.87 -5.74 -10.87
CA ALA A 111 -8.17 -6.39 -10.92
C ALA A 111 -9.17 -5.77 -9.92
N GLU A 112 -8.73 -5.52 -8.68
CA GLU A 112 -9.53 -4.85 -7.65
C GLU A 112 -9.88 -3.42 -8.05
N HIS A 113 -8.91 -2.66 -8.60
CA HIS A 113 -9.15 -1.31 -9.11
C HIS A 113 -10.13 -1.30 -10.28
N ALA A 114 -10.04 -2.26 -11.21
CA ALA A 114 -10.98 -2.38 -12.32
C ALA A 114 -12.40 -2.62 -11.81
N GLY A 115 -12.58 -3.54 -10.86
CA GLY A 115 -13.88 -3.78 -10.20
C GLY A 115 -14.43 -2.51 -9.53
N ALA A 116 -13.62 -1.85 -8.71
CA ALA A 116 -14.02 -0.61 -8.03
C ALA A 116 -14.44 0.50 -8.99
N ILE A 117 -13.76 0.64 -10.14
CA ILE A 117 -14.11 1.61 -11.19
C ILE A 117 -15.43 1.24 -11.87
N ILE A 118 -15.65 -0.05 -12.17
CA ILE A 118 -16.90 -0.54 -12.74
C ILE A 118 -18.08 -0.21 -11.81
N PHE A 119 -17.96 -0.51 -10.51
CA PHE A 119 -19.00 -0.18 -9.53
C PHE A 119 -19.25 1.34 -9.43
N ALA A 120 -18.19 2.15 -9.51
CA ALA A 120 -18.33 3.60 -9.54
C ALA A 120 -19.08 4.10 -10.78
N PHE A 121 -18.82 3.56 -11.98
CA PHE A 121 -19.56 3.91 -13.21
C PHE A 121 -21.04 3.56 -13.15
N LYS A 122 -21.39 2.56 -12.35
CA LYS A 122 -22.76 2.10 -12.14
C LYS A 122 -23.43 2.77 -10.95
N ASN A 123 -22.85 3.88 -10.49
CA ASN A 123 -23.37 4.76 -9.44
C ASN A 123 -23.50 4.06 -8.06
N LYS A 124 -22.69 3.02 -7.82
CA LYS A 124 -22.57 2.31 -6.55
C LYS A 124 -21.26 2.70 -5.86
N LEU A 125 -21.19 3.96 -5.42
CA LEU A 125 -19.96 4.49 -4.83
C LEU A 125 -19.64 3.91 -3.45
N ASP A 126 -20.65 3.53 -2.66
CA ASP A 126 -20.43 2.92 -1.35
C ASP A 126 -19.72 1.56 -1.47
N ILE A 127 -20.09 0.78 -2.49
CA ILE A 127 -19.43 -0.47 -2.88
C ILE A 127 -17.97 -0.20 -3.28
N SER A 128 -17.76 0.71 -4.23
CA SER A 128 -16.44 1.08 -4.74
C SER A 128 -15.50 1.52 -3.60
N LEU A 129 -16.00 2.36 -2.68
CA LEU A 129 -15.27 2.80 -1.50
C LEU A 129 -15.04 1.66 -0.50
N GLY A 130 -15.99 0.74 -0.35
CA GLY A 130 -15.85 -0.46 0.48
C GLY A 130 -14.72 -1.37 0.01
N VAL A 131 -14.64 -1.65 -1.30
CA VAL A 131 -13.55 -2.42 -1.91
C VAL A 131 -12.20 -1.75 -1.64
N ALA A 132 -12.09 -0.45 -1.93
CA ALA A 132 -10.82 0.28 -1.76
C ALA A 132 -10.39 0.41 -0.28
N LEU A 133 -11.28 0.83 0.61
CA LEU A 133 -10.98 1.00 2.03
C LEU A 133 -10.78 -0.34 2.75
N GLY A 134 -11.51 -1.38 2.35
CA GLY A 134 -11.34 -2.74 2.84
C GLY A 134 -9.95 -3.30 2.53
N SER A 135 -9.53 -3.22 1.26
CA SER A 135 -8.20 -3.63 0.81
C SER A 135 -7.09 -2.85 1.54
N ALA A 136 -7.22 -1.52 1.64
CA ALA A 136 -6.26 -0.69 2.39
C ALA A 136 -6.18 -1.05 3.89
N THR A 137 -7.33 -1.32 4.53
CA THR A 137 -7.39 -1.74 5.94
C THR A 137 -6.75 -3.10 6.15
N GLN A 138 -6.97 -4.05 5.24
CA GLN A 138 -6.36 -5.38 5.28
C GLN A 138 -4.84 -5.30 5.12
N ILE A 139 -4.35 -4.54 4.14
CA ILE A 139 -2.90 -4.37 3.96
C ILE A 139 -2.26 -3.76 5.22
N SER A 140 -2.87 -2.70 5.75
CA SER A 140 -2.34 -1.95 6.89
C SER A 140 -2.37 -2.74 8.20
N LEU A 141 -3.51 -3.35 8.56
CA LEU A 141 -3.70 -3.98 9.87
C LEU A 141 -3.36 -5.47 9.92
N PHE A 142 -3.32 -6.14 8.77
CA PHE A 142 -3.02 -7.57 8.70
C PHE A 142 -1.70 -7.86 7.97
N VAL A 143 -1.60 -7.52 6.69
CA VAL A 143 -0.48 -7.96 5.83
C VAL A 143 0.86 -7.40 6.34
N VAL A 144 0.96 -6.09 6.55
CA VAL A 144 2.21 -5.44 6.99
C VAL A 144 2.65 -5.93 8.39
N PRO A 145 1.79 -5.92 9.43
CA PRO A 145 2.13 -6.46 10.75
C PRO A 145 2.49 -7.94 10.73
N LEU A 146 1.78 -8.76 9.95
CA LEU A 146 2.06 -10.19 9.82
C LEU A 146 3.45 -10.41 9.22
N SER A 147 3.83 -9.65 8.20
CA SER A 147 5.17 -9.69 7.60
C SER A 147 6.27 -9.39 8.63
N VAL A 148 6.08 -8.43 9.52
CA VAL A 148 7.03 -8.12 10.60
C VAL A 148 7.17 -9.28 11.59
N ILE A 149 6.06 -9.95 11.94
CA ILE A 149 6.09 -11.12 12.83
C ILE A 149 6.76 -12.32 12.16
N VAL A 150 6.44 -12.60 10.89
CA VAL A 150 7.09 -13.67 10.12
C VAL A 150 8.59 -13.42 10.00
N ALA A 151 9.00 -12.19 9.67
CA ALA A 151 10.41 -11.80 9.64
C ALA A 151 11.09 -11.99 11.00
N TRP A 152 10.40 -11.67 12.10
CA TRP A 152 10.92 -11.90 13.45
C TRP A 152 11.15 -13.39 13.74
N ILE A 153 10.24 -14.28 13.34
CA ILE A 153 10.39 -15.74 13.49
C ILE A 153 11.57 -16.25 12.66
N LEU A 154 11.78 -15.72 11.45
CA LEU A 154 12.89 -16.05 10.57
C LEU A 154 14.24 -15.42 10.98
N GLY A 155 14.26 -14.60 12.03
CA GLY A 155 15.48 -13.91 12.49
C GLY A 155 15.89 -12.71 11.63
N ILE A 156 15.05 -12.29 10.68
CA ILE A 156 15.26 -11.13 9.82
C ILE A 156 14.82 -9.86 10.57
N LYS A 157 15.64 -8.81 10.49
CA LYS A 157 15.38 -7.53 11.15
C LYS A 157 14.51 -6.63 10.28
N MET A 158 13.23 -6.97 10.16
CA MET A 158 12.22 -6.09 9.57
C MET A 158 11.64 -5.19 10.67
N ASP A 159 11.55 -3.89 10.40
CA ASP A 159 10.88 -2.92 11.26
C ASP A 159 9.86 -2.08 10.46
N LEU A 160 9.07 -1.29 11.16
CA LEU A 160 8.06 -0.39 10.60
C LEU A 160 8.61 1.04 10.43
N ASN A 161 9.92 1.17 10.22
CA ASN A 161 10.58 2.46 10.09
C ASN A 161 10.67 2.86 8.61
N PHE A 162 9.57 3.38 8.09
CA PHE A 162 9.50 3.94 6.73
C PHE A 162 10.34 5.22 6.62
N ASN A 163 10.78 5.54 5.40
CA ASN A 163 11.46 6.80 5.14
C ASN A 163 10.53 8.00 5.42
N ILE A 164 11.08 9.20 5.60
CA ILE A 164 10.30 10.42 5.85
C ILE A 164 9.36 10.72 4.69
N LEU A 165 9.79 10.48 3.44
CA LEU A 165 8.97 10.68 2.24
C LEU A 165 7.81 9.67 2.21
N GLU A 166 8.06 8.41 2.52
CA GLU A 166 7.06 7.33 2.60
C GLU A 166 6.03 7.61 3.70
N THR A 167 6.49 7.95 4.90
CA THR A 167 5.61 8.26 6.03
C THR A 167 4.78 9.51 5.76
N SER A 168 5.38 10.56 5.20
CA SER A 168 4.70 11.83 4.94
C SER A 168 3.68 11.69 3.80
N SER A 169 4.02 10.97 2.73
CA SER A 169 3.10 10.72 1.61
C SER A 169 1.91 9.85 2.04
N LEU A 170 2.13 8.81 2.85
CA LEU A 170 1.06 8.00 3.42
C LEU A 170 0.14 8.84 4.31
N ALA A 171 0.71 9.64 5.21
CA ALA A 171 -0.07 10.52 6.09
C ALA A 171 -0.90 11.54 5.29
N LEU A 172 -0.30 12.16 4.27
CA LEU A 172 -0.98 13.11 3.38
C LEU A 172 -2.11 12.43 2.60
N ALA A 173 -1.88 11.22 2.08
CA ALA A 173 -2.90 10.45 1.37
C ALA A 173 -4.10 10.13 2.28
N ILE A 174 -3.86 9.70 3.53
CA ILE A 174 -4.92 9.43 4.51
C ILE A 174 -5.70 10.71 4.81
N ILE A 175 -5.01 11.82 5.08
CA ILE A 175 -5.65 13.10 5.44
C ILE A 175 -6.53 13.61 4.29
N ILE A 176 -5.99 13.67 3.07
CA ILE A 176 -6.73 14.17 1.90
C ILE A 176 -7.92 13.26 1.59
N THR A 177 -7.74 11.95 1.66
CA THR A 177 -8.83 10.99 1.42
C THR A 177 -9.92 11.13 2.48
N ALA A 178 -9.56 11.24 3.76
CA ALA A 178 -10.52 11.43 4.85
C ALA A 178 -11.33 12.72 4.67
N PHE A 179 -10.68 13.85 4.36
CA PHE A 179 -11.38 15.11 4.10
C PHE A 179 -12.26 15.04 2.85
N THR A 180 -11.83 14.34 1.80
CA THR A 180 -12.60 14.23 0.57
C THR A 180 -13.89 13.42 0.78
N LEU A 181 -13.82 12.38 1.61
CA LEU A 181 -14.93 11.47 1.92
C LEU A 181 -15.86 11.98 3.02
N GLN A 182 -15.44 12.93 3.86
CA GLN A 182 -16.18 13.39 5.04
C GLN A 182 -17.59 13.94 4.71
N ASP A 183 -17.75 14.59 3.56
CA ASP A 183 -19.04 15.20 3.18
C ASP A 183 -20.07 14.19 2.64
N GLY A 184 -19.72 12.91 2.48
CA GLY A 184 -20.60 11.87 1.93
C GLY A 184 -21.06 12.10 0.49
N THR A 185 -20.49 13.08 -0.22
CA THR A 185 -20.83 13.42 -1.61
C THR A 185 -19.63 13.22 -2.52
N SER A 186 -19.88 12.64 -3.70
CA SER A 186 -18.85 12.42 -4.72
C SER A 186 -19.14 13.26 -5.96
N HIS A 187 -18.09 13.91 -6.46
CA HIS A 187 -18.12 14.73 -7.67
C HIS A 187 -16.84 14.44 -8.46
N TYR A 188 -16.90 14.58 -9.79
CA TYR A 188 -15.73 14.37 -10.64
C TYR A 188 -14.51 15.22 -10.20
N MET A 189 -14.75 16.42 -9.65
CA MET A 189 -13.69 17.29 -9.16
C MET A 189 -12.97 16.72 -7.93
N LYS A 190 -13.70 16.07 -7.01
CA LYS A 190 -13.11 15.39 -5.85
C LYS A 190 -12.23 14.21 -6.29
N GLY A 191 -12.72 13.41 -7.24
CA GLY A 191 -11.95 12.33 -7.85
C GLY A 191 -10.70 12.83 -8.57
N LEU A 192 -10.81 13.92 -9.32
CA LEU A 192 -9.67 14.54 -10.02
C LEU A 192 -8.60 15.03 -9.03
N VAL A 193 -8.99 15.64 -7.91
CA VAL A 193 -8.05 16.08 -6.86
C VAL A 193 -7.28 14.89 -6.27
N LEU A 194 -7.95 13.78 -5.98
CA LEU A 194 -7.30 12.56 -5.48
C LEU A 194 -6.32 11.98 -6.50
N LEU A 195 -6.70 11.93 -7.78
CA LEU A 195 -5.84 11.45 -8.86
C LEU A 195 -4.61 12.36 -9.03
N LEU A 196 -4.79 13.68 -9.06
CA LEU A 196 -3.68 14.63 -9.15
C LEU A 196 -2.75 14.53 -7.93
N CYS A 197 -3.30 14.34 -6.73
CA CYS A 197 -2.50 14.10 -5.53
C CYS A 197 -1.65 12.83 -5.67
N TYR A 198 -2.23 11.74 -6.18
CA TYR A 198 -1.50 10.51 -6.43
C TYR A 198 -0.37 10.71 -7.46
N VAL A 199 -0.64 11.42 -8.56
CA VAL A 199 0.38 11.75 -9.58
C VAL A 199 1.52 12.58 -9.00
N ILE A 200 1.22 13.55 -8.13
CA ILE A 200 2.25 14.36 -7.45
C ILE A 200 3.10 13.47 -6.54
N ILE A 201 2.48 12.59 -5.75
CA ILE A 201 3.21 11.65 -4.89
C ILE A 201 4.10 10.73 -5.74
N ALA A 202 3.57 10.16 -6.83
CA ALA A 202 4.33 9.33 -7.76
C ALA A 202 5.51 10.10 -8.38
N ALA A 203 5.31 11.36 -8.75
CA ALA A 203 6.38 12.22 -9.25
C ALA A 203 7.45 12.50 -8.18
N CYS A 204 7.07 12.68 -6.92
CA CYS A 204 8.03 12.81 -5.82
C CYS A 204 8.92 11.56 -5.71
N PHE A 205 8.34 10.36 -5.71
CA PHE A 205 9.09 9.11 -5.67
C PHE A 205 9.94 8.88 -6.94
N PHE A 206 9.47 9.37 -8.08
CA PHE A 206 10.22 9.32 -9.33
C PHE A 206 11.46 10.24 -9.29
N VAL A 207 11.33 11.44 -8.72
CA VAL A 207 12.45 12.40 -8.62
C VAL A 207 13.42 12.07 -7.47
N ASP A 208 12.97 11.35 -6.44
CA ASP A 208 13.81 10.89 -5.31
C ASP A 208 14.92 9.89 -5.71
N GLN A 209 15.20 9.75 -7.01
CA GLN A 209 16.33 9.02 -7.60
C GLN A 209 17.70 9.70 -7.40
N ILE A 210 17.77 10.82 -6.68
CA ILE A 210 19.07 11.44 -6.38
C ILE A 210 19.69 10.67 -5.21
N PRO A 211 20.88 10.07 -5.36
CA PRO A 211 21.57 9.42 -4.27
C PRO A 211 21.66 10.37 -3.08
N GLN A 212 21.31 9.89 -1.88
CA GLN A 212 21.65 10.60 -0.65
C GLN A 212 23.14 10.91 -0.70
N PRO A 213 23.56 12.19 -0.74
CA PRO A 213 24.96 12.52 -0.68
C PRO A 213 25.36 12.38 0.79
N ASN A 214 25.69 11.15 1.20
CA ASN A 214 26.78 10.98 2.16
C ASN A 214 28.13 11.46 1.58
N ASP A 215 28.14 11.96 0.33
CA ASP A 215 29.25 12.63 -0.35
C ASP A 215 29.10 14.16 -0.46
N LEU A 216 28.22 14.79 0.33
CA LEU A 216 28.36 16.21 0.65
C LEU A 216 28.94 16.31 2.05
N ASP A 217 30.22 15.94 2.14
CA ASP A 217 31.17 16.64 3.01
C ASP A 217 31.10 18.12 2.57
N VAL A 218 30.09 18.83 3.10
CA VAL A 218 30.05 20.27 3.10
C VAL A 218 31.33 20.64 3.82
N GLY A 219 32.35 20.97 3.05
CA GLY A 219 33.59 21.53 3.51
C GLY A 219 33.29 22.77 4.31
N LEU A 220 32.96 22.58 5.59
CA LEU A 220 33.26 23.49 6.66
C LEU A 220 34.79 23.49 6.73
N GLN A 221 35.41 24.21 5.81
CA GLN A 221 36.68 24.83 6.14
C GLN A 221 36.38 25.75 7.33
N PRO A 222 36.96 25.52 8.52
CA PRO A 222 36.89 26.53 9.55
C PRO A 222 37.56 27.78 8.97
N MET A 223 36.81 28.89 8.85
CA MET A 223 37.36 30.21 8.53
C MET A 223 38.33 30.61 9.64
N ASN A 224 39.58 30.14 9.53
CA ASN A 224 40.69 30.43 10.43
C ASN A 224 41.74 31.32 9.78
N ASN A 225 41.37 32.15 8.79
CA ASN A 225 42.28 33.11 8.16
C ASN A 225 41.59 34.46 7.84
N LEU A 226 41.06 35.12 8.87
CA LEU A 226 40.76 36.55 8.84
C LEU A 226 41.87 37.41 9.49
N GLY A 227 43.07 36.86 9.63
CA GLY A 227 44.23 37.52 10.25
C GLY A 227 45.26 38.13 9.28
N GLU A 228 45.24 37.81 7.98
CA GLU A 228 46.33 38.19 7.06
C GLU A 228 45.93 39.15 5.92
N VAL A 229 44.70 39.70 5.93
CA VAL A 229 44.25 40.68 4.91
C VAL A 229 44.36 42.15 5.40
N PHE A 230 44.88 42.39 6.61
CA PHE A 230 45.10 43.74 7.16
C PHE A 230 46.55 43.99 7.61
N SER A 231 47.54 43.46 6.89
CA SER A 231 48.92 43.96 7.00
C SER A 231 49.66 43.93 5.65
N ALA A 232 49.35 44.89 4.79
CA ALA A 232 50.26 45.43 3.78
C ALA A 232 49.80 46.85 3.41
#